data_AF-A0A7S0F5D9-F1
#
_entry.id   AF-A0A7S0F5D9-F1
#
_cell.length_a   1.000
_cell.length_b   1.000
_cell.length_c   1.000
_cell.angle_alpha   90.00
_cell.angle_beta   90.00
_cell.angle_gamma   90.00
#
_symmetry.space_group_name_H-M   'P 1'
#
loop_
_entity.id
_entity.type
_entity.pdbx_description
1 polymer ?
#
loop_
_entity_poly.entity_id
_entity_poly.type
_entity_poly.pdbx_seq_one_letter_code
_entity_poly.pdbx_strand_id
1 'polypeptide(L)'
;SQGSMTLTANNSDALLPESMSGLQRSVADTVRVVLKELQEEGVVEASWRLEEETMERVTSYSLDMSISAASFAIEVDGPSHFARGSKIPLGRTLMKRRQLQAIGYKLFSMPYWEWHSGLSSEQKKTKIRAVIDKLLLRAQDGDGKELALSMSLDDMSDREVEDVGLQEQV
;
A
#
# COMPACT_ATOMS: atom_id res chain seq x y z
N SER A 1 25.75 8.40 50.31
CA SER A 1 25.83 8.96 48.95
C SER A 1 25.17 7.96 48.02
N GLN A 2 23.89 8.15 47.69
CA GLN A 2 23.16 7.29 46.75
C GLN A 2 23.28 7.92 45.36
N GLY A 3 23.88 7.18 44.42
CA GLY A 3 24.00 7.58 43.03
C GLY A 3 22.66 7.41 42.32
N SER A 4 22.02 8.52 41.98
CA SER A 4 20.84 8.55 41.10
C SER A 4 21.26 8.21 39.68
N MET A 5 20.92 7.00 39.23
CA MET A 5 21.13 6.56 37.86
C MET A 5 20.00 7.12 36.99
N THR A 6 20.28 8.24 36.31
CA THR A 6 19.36 8.86 35.36
C THR A 6 19.23 7.95 34.14
N LEU A 7 18.12 7.21 34.04
CA LEU A 7 17.70 6.54 32.81
C LEU A 7 17.37 7.63 31.78
N THR A 8 18.29 7.87 30.85
CA THR A 8 18.01 8.63 29.63
C THR A 8 17.03 7.83 28.78
N ALA A 9 15.75 8.20 28.83
CA ALA A 9 14.77 7.73 27.86
C ALA A 9 15.22 8.20 26.47
N ASN A 10 15.56 7.25 25.61
CA ASN A 10 15.80 7.51 24.19
C ASN A 10 14.47 7.95 23.57
N ASN A 11 14.32 9.27 23.45
CA ASN A 11 13.20 9.90 22.78
C ASN A 11 13.41 9.82 21.26
N SER A 12 13.26 8.62 20.69
CA SER A 12 12.84 8.54 19.29
C SER A 12 11.37 8.91 19.29
N ASP A 13 11.06 10.16 18.97
CA ASP A 13 9.72 10.66 18.68
C ASP A 13 9.10 9.81 17.55
N ALA A 14 8.55 8.67 17.93
CA ALA A 14 7.58 7.96 17.12
C ALA A 14 6.33 8.82 17.19
N LEU A 15 6.23 9.77 16.25
CA LEU A 15 5.01 10.52 15.97
C LEU A 15 3.85 9.55 16.12
N LEU A 16 3.01 9.76 17.14
CA LEU A 16 1.84 8.93 17.34
C LEU A 16 1.07 8.92 16.03
N PRO A 17 0.73 7.75 15.48
CA PRO A 17 0.07 7.69 14.20
C PRO A 17 -1.22 8.51 14.29
N GLU A 18 -1.51 9.26 13.23
CA GLU A 18 -2.80 9.94 13.07
C GLU A 18 -3.93 8.96 13.44
N SER A 19 -5.02 9.49 14.01
CA SER A 19 -6.23 8.68 14.21
C SER A 19 -6.56 7.92 12.93
N MET A 20 -7.08 6.70 13.02
CA MET A 20 -7.39 5.88 11.84
C MET A 20 -8.20 6.62 10.77
N SER A 21 -9.21 7.39 11.20
CA SER A 21 -10.02 8.22 10.30
C SER A 21 -9.23 9.36 9.64
N GLY A 22 -8.24 9.93 10.33
CA GLY A 22 -7.32 10.93 9.77
C GLY A 22 -6.38 10.33 8.74
N LEU A 23 -5.81 9.16 9.06
CA LEU A 23 -4.94 8.42 8.14
C LEU A 23 -5.69 8.03 6.86
N GLN A 24 -6.87 7.43 7.00
CA GLN A 24 -7.73 7.04 5.87
C GLN A 24 -8.10 8.26 5.03
N ARG A 25 -8.52 9.37 5.65
CA ARG A 25 -8.84 10.62 4.95
C ARG A 25 -7.65 11.17 4.17
N SER A 26 -6.45 11.22 4.76
CA SER A 26 -5.25 11.71 4.06
C SER A 26 -4.91 10.85 2.84
N VAL A 27 -5.07 9.54 2.93
CA VAL A 27 -4.88 8.63 1.79
C VAL A 27 -5.95 8.91 0.72
N ALA A 28 -7.24 8.94 1.10
CA ALA A 28 -8.35 9.17 0.20
C ALA A 28 -8.24 10.49 -0.57
N ASP A 29 -7.88 11.58 0.12
CA ASP A 29 -7.68 12.89 -0.53
C ASP A 29 -6.55 12.85 -1.56
N THR A 30 -5.47 12.12 -1.28
CA THR A 30 -4.38 11.98 -2.25
C THR A 30 -4.80 11.09 -3.42
N VAL A 31 -5.56 10.02 -3.17
CA VAL A 31 -6.14 9.17 -4.23
C VAL A 31 -7.04 9.98 -5.15
N ARG A 32 -7.87 10.89 -4.62
CA ARG A 32 -8.70 11.79 -5.46
C ARG A 32 -7.87 12.66 -6.39
N VAL A 33 -6.80 13.26 -5.87
CA VAL A 33 -5.90 14.12 -6.66
C VAL A 33 -5.26 13.31 -7.77
N VAL A 34 -4.62 12.19 -7.45
CA VAL A 34 -3.94 11.36 -8.45
C VAL A 34 -4.94 10.77 -9.46
N LEU A 35 -6.11 10.32 -9.02
CA LEU A 35 -7.13 9.79 -9.92
C LEU A 35 -7.58 10.85 -10.93
N LYS A 36 -7.75 12.11 -10.49
CA LYS A 36 -8.09 13.22 -11.37
C LYS A 36 -6.98 13.52 -12.38
N GLU A 37 -5.72 13.55 -11.93
CA GLU A 37 -4.57 13.76 -12.83
C GLU A 37 -4.50 12.64 -13.89
N LEU A 38 -4.64 11.38 -13.50
CA LEU A 38 -4.65 10.24 -14.43
C LEU A 38 -5.84 10.29 -15.41
N GLN A 39 -6.98 10.85 -15.01
CA GLN A 39 -8.12 11.09 -15.90
C GLN A 39 -7.84 12.20 -16.91
N GLU A 40 -7.20 13.29 -16.50
CA GLU A 40 -6.79 14.39 -17.38
C GLU A 40 -5.71 13.94 -18.37
N GLU A 41 -4.80 13.06 -17.95
CA GLU A 41 -3.79 12.42 -18.80
C GLU A 41 -4.38 11.34 -19.74
N GLY A 42 -5.62 10.89 -19.52
CA GLY A 42 -6.26 9.83 -20.29
C GLY A 42 -5.74 8.41 -19.98
N VAL A 43 -5.06 8.23 -18.84
CA VAL A 43 -4.52 6.92 -18.40
C VAL A 43 -5.62 6.02 -17.84
N VAL A 44 -6.61 6.60 -17.17
CA VAL A 44 -7.78 5.89 -16.62
C VAL A 44 -9.08 6.52 -17.11
N GLU A 45 -10.17 5.75 -17.07
CA GLU A 45 -11.45 6.26 -17.54
C GLU A 45 -11.98 7.41 -16.66
N ALA A 46 -12.59 8.40 -17.32
CA ALA A 46 -13.29 9.49 -16.65
C ALA A 46 -14.49 9.03 -15.81
N SER A 47 -14.90 7.76 -15.92
CA SER A 47 -15.96 7.12 -15.13
C SER A 47 -15.48 6.65 -13.76
N TRP A 48 -14.17 6.45 -13.56
CA TRP A 48 -13.63 5.91 -12.32
C TRP A 48 -13.85 6.87 -11.16
N ARG A 49 -14.45 6.39 -10.07
CA ARG A 49 -14.74 7.18 -8.86
C ARG A 49 -14.17 6.48 -7.65
N LEU A 50 -13.58 7.27 -6.76
CA LEU A 50 -13.23 6.82 -5.42
C LEU A 50 -14.49 6.79 -4.56
N GLU A 51 -14.77 5.65 -3.95
CA GLU A 51 -15.84 5.46 -2.97
C GLU A 51 -15.21 4.96 -1.66
N GLU A 52 -15.49 5.66 -0.56
CA GLU A 52 -14.98 5.35 0.77
C GLU A 52 -16.00 4.53 1.57
N GLU A 53 -15.50 3.68 2.47
CA GLU A 53 -16.29 2.91 3.45
C GLU A 53 -17.43 2.07 2.82
N THR A 54 -17.26 1.62 1.57
CA THR A 54 -18.29 0.85 0.85
C THR A 54 -18.39 -0.58 1.39
N MET A 55 -19.61 -1.12 1.40
CA MET A 55 -19.82 -2.52 1.76
C MET A 55 -19.70 -3.40 0.53
N GLU A 56 -18.73 -4.31 0.53
CA GLU A 56 -18.62 -5.36 -0.48
C GLU A 56 -19.78 -6.38 -0.27
N ARG A 57 -20.41 -6.81 -1.37
CA ARG A 57 -21.71 -7.53 -1.32
C ARG A 57 -21.59 -9.01 -0.94
N VAL A 58 -20.49 -9.67 -1.25
CA VAL A 58 -20.31 -11.13 -1.09
C VAL A 58 -19.77 -11.48 0.30
N THR A 59 -18.68 -10.83 0.71
CA THR A 59 -18.00 -10.98 2.00
C THR A 59 -18.56 -10.06 3.08
N SER A 60 -19.36 -9.03 2.72
CA SER A 60 -19.87 -8.02 3.67
C SER A 60 -18.75 -7.30 4.42
N TYR A 61 -17.58 -7.17 3.78
CA TYR A 61 -16.51 -6.36 4.34
C TYR A 61 -16.71 -4.90 3.95
N SER A 62 -16.49 -4.00 4.89
CA SER A 62 -16.28 -2.60 4.55
C SER A 62 -14.90 -2.43 3.91
N LEU A 63 -14.86 -1.79 2.75
CA LEU A 63 -13.65 -1.38 2.05
C LEU A 63 -13.33 0.05 2.47
N ASP A 64 -12.10 0.31 2.90
CA ASP A 64 -11.69 1.67 3.25
C ASP A 64 -11.84 2.60 2.05
N MET A 65 -11.36 2.14 0.89
CA MET A 65 -11.47 2.81 -0.39
C MET A 65 -11.65 1.79 -1.52
N SER A 66 -12.56 2.09 -2.44
CA SER A 66 -12.81 1.32 -3.65
C SER A 66 -12.89 2.23 -4.87
N ILE A 67 -12.47 1.72 -6.03
CA ILE A 67 -12.65 2.41 -7.32
C ILE A 67 -13.68 1.63 -8.13
N SER A 68 -14.90 2.17 -8.21
CA SER A 68 -16.11 1.40 -8.54
C SER A 68 -16.13 0.73 -9.91
N ALA A 69 -15.41 1.26 -10.89
CA ALA A 69 -15.33 0.69 -12.24
C ALA A 69 -14.13 -0.24 -12.46
N ALA A 70 -13.21 -0.37 -11.50
CA ALA A 70 -11.93 -1.05 -11.68
C ALA A 70 -11.79 -2.35 -10.86
N SER A 71 -12.71 -2.62 -9.94
CA SER A 71 -12.54 -3.62 -8.87
C SER A 71 -11.22 -3.41 -8.10
N PHE A 72 -10.77 -2.17 -7.97
CA PHE A 72 -9.59 -1.83 -7.18
C PHE A 72 -10.03 -1.46 -5.78
N ALA A 73 -9.26 -1.89 -4.78
CA ALA A 73 -9.47 -1.51 -3.41
C ALA A 73 -8.14 -1.18 -2.73
N ILE A 74 -8.18 -0.18 -1.86
CA ILE A 74 -7.06 0.25 -1.03
C ILE A 74 -7.49 0.08 0.43
N GLU A 75 -6.78 -0.74 1.18
CA GLU A 75 -6.96 -0.94 2.61
C GLU A 75 -5.90 -0.18 3.39
N VAL A 76 -6.28 0.58 4.40
CA VAL A 76 -5.37 1.40 5.21
C VAL A 76 -5.14 0.72 6.55
N ASP A 77 -3.98 0.08 6.69
CA ASP A 77 -3.69 -0.70 7.88
C ASP A 77 -3.10 0.17 8.98
N GLY A 78 -3.94 0.51 9.95
CA GLY A 78 -3.52 1.03 11.25
C GLY A 78 -2.65 0.11 12.10
N PRO A 79 -2.05 0.62 13.19
CA PRO A 79 -1.24 -0.17 14.13
C PRO A 79 -1.95 -1.41 14.68
N SER A 80 -3.27 -1.36 14.88
CA SER A 80 -4.05 -2.48 15.39
C SER A 80 -4.12 -3.68 14.44
N HIS A 81 -3.81 -3.49 13.14
CA HIS A 81 -3.80 -4.55 12.13
C HIS A 81 -2.54 -5.41 12.16
N PHE A 82 -1.56 -5.06 12.99
CA PHE A 82 -0.27 -5.74 13.10
C PHE A 82 -0.05 -6.32 14.50
N ALA A 83 0.76 -7.37 14.59
CA ALA A 83 1.20 -7.89 15.87
C ALA A 83 2.05 -6.83 16.59
N ARG A 84 1.82 -6.67 17.89
CA ARG A 84 2.42 -5.60 18.72
C ARG A 84 3.94 -5.57 18.54
N GLY A 85 4.48 -4.38 18.22
CA GLY A 85 5.92 -4.16 18.07
C GLY A 85 6.52 -4.77 16.80
N SER A 86 5.68 -5.19 15.84
CA SER A 86 6.13 -5.77 14.57
C SER A 86 5.38 -5.17 13.39
N LYS A 87 5.88 -5.43 12.17
CA LYS A 87 5.20 -5.14 10.91
C LYS A 87 4.44 -6.35 10.36
N ILE A 88 4.22 -7.38 11.18
CA ILE A 88 3.56 -8.63 10.78
C ILE A 88 2.04 -8.45 10.88
N PRO A 89 1.28 -8.54 9.77
CA PRO A 89 -0.17 -8.38 9.79
C PRO A 89 -0.85 -9.52 10.55
N LEU A 90 -1.93 -9.21 11.26
CA LEU A 90 -2.72 -10.18 12.01
C LEU A 90 -3.50 -11.11 11.07
N GLY A 91 -3.85 -12.30 11.55
CA GLY A 91 -4.59 -13.30 10.79
C GLY A 91 -5.90 -12.77 10.21
N ARG A 92 -6.65 -11.95 10.96
CA ARG A 92 -7.89 -11.32 10.48
C ARG A 92 -7.65 -10.36 9.30
N THR A 93 -6.54 -9.62 9.32
CA THR A 93 -6.15 -8.68 8.27
C THR A 93 -5.81 -9.45 7.00
N LEU A 94 -4.98 -10.49 7.12
CA LEU A 94 -4.63 -11.37 5.99
C LEU A 94 -5.85 -12.11 5.42
N MET A 95 -6.75 -12.58 6.28
CA MET A 95 -7.98 -13.26 5.87
C MET A 95 -8.90 -12.35 5.06
N LYS A 96 -9.15 -11.11 5.53
CA LYS A 96 -9.92 -10.11 4.77
C LYS A 96 -9.31 -9.90 3.38
N ARG A 97 -8.00 -9.66 3.30
CA ARG A 97 -7.30 -9.44 2.02
C ARG A 97 -7.45 -10.61 1.07
N ARG A 98 -7.21 -11.84 1.54
CA ARG A 98 -7.32 -13.06 0.73
C ARG A 98 -8.73 -13.26 0.20
N GLN A 99 -9.75 -13.03 1.03
CA GLN A 99 -11.14 -13.19 0.61
C GLN A 99 -11.53 -12.13 -0.44
N LEU A 100 -11.17 -10.87 -0.23
CA LEU A 100 -11.40 -9.81 -1.22
C LEU A 100 -10.68 -10.10 -2.56
N GLN A 101 -9.43 -10.56 -2.51
CA GLN A 101 -8.70 -10.95 -3.71
C GLN A 101 -9.34 -12.15 -4.41
N ALA A 102 -9.81 -13.15 -3.66
CA ALA A 102 -10.45 -14.34 -4.20
C ALA A 102 -11.76 -14.03 -4.94
N ILE A 103 -12.47 -12.96 -4.57
CA ILE A 103 -13.66 -12.48 -5.28
C ILE A 103 -13.34 -11.43 -6.37
N GLY A 104 -12.07 -11.24 -6.71
CA GLY A 104 -11.64 -10.46 -7.88
C GLY A 104 -11.15 -9.04 -7.59
N TYR A 105 -11.03 -8.60 -6.33
CA TYR A 105 -10.46 -7.28 -6.05
C TYR A 105 -8.95 -7.24 -6.31
N LYS A 106 -8.51 -6.22 -7.05
CA LYS A 106 -7.11 -5.82 -7.10
C LYS A 106 -6.83 -4.97 -5.87
N LEU A 107 -6.36 -5.65 -4.82
CA LEU A 107 -6.17 -5.07 -3.50
C LEU A 107 -4.75 -4.54 -3.31
N PHE A 108 -4.64 -3.31 -2.82
CA PHE A 108 -3.43 -2.76 -2.24
C PHE A 108 -3.63 -2.50 -0.74
N SER A 109 -2.61 -2.80 0.06
CA SER A 109 -2.63 -2.53 1.50
C SER A 109 -1.60 -1.45 1.81
N MET A 110 -2.05 -0.33 2.38
CA MET A 110 -1.24 0.80 2.79
C MET A 110 -0.99 0.71 4.30
N PRO A 111 0.18 0.21 4.75
CA PRO A 111 0.49 0.20 6.17
C PRO A 111 0.76 1.61 6.70
N TYR A 112 0.34 1.91 7.93
CA TYR A 112 0.42 3.27 8.48
C TYR A 112 1.84 3.85 8.52
N TRP A 113 2.89 3.04 8.70
CA TRP A 113 4.27 3.53 8.69
C TRP A 113 4.76 3.94 7.30
N GLU A 114 4.10 3.47 6.25
CA GLU A 114 4.37 3.84 4.87
C GLU A 114 3.66 5.12 4.45
N TRP A 115 2.73 5.60 5.28
CA TRP A 115 1.95 6.80 5.12
C TRP A 115 1.98 7.64 6.40
N HIS A 116 3.13 8.26 6.66
CA HIS A 116 3.31 9.09 7.85
C HIS A 116 3.26 10.58 7.52
N SER A 117 2.99 11.41 8.54
CA SER A 117 2.83 12.87 8.42
C SER A 117 4.07 13.59 7.87
N GLY A 118 5.26 13.00 8.02
CA GLY A 118 6.51 13.55 7.47
C GLY A 118 6.66 13.49 5.93
N LEU A 119 5.75 12.83 5.20
CA LEU A 119 5.79 12.82 3.72
C LEU A 119 5.24 14.12 3.15
N SER A 120 5.96 14.72 2.19
CA SER A 120 5.45 15.84 1.41
C SER A 120 4.26 15.44 0.55
N SER A 121 3.46 16.42 0.12
CA SER A 121 2.33 16.17 -0.80
C SER A 121 2.78 15.45 -2.08
N GLU A 122 3.93 15.83 -2.64
CA GLU A 122 4.48 15.19 -3.84
C GLU A 122 4.95 13.74 -3.59
N GLN A 123 5.53 13.46 -2.41
CA GLN A 123 5.88 12.08 -2.04
C GLN A 123 4.63 11.20 -1.87
N LYS A 124 3.59 11.74 -1.25
CA LYS A 124 2.28 11.07 -1.10
C LYS A 124 1.67 10.78 -2.47
N LYS A 125 1.63 11.77 -3.38
CA LYS A 125 1.15 11.60 -4.76
C LYS A 125 1.94 10.54 -5.51
N THR A 126 3.27 10.62 -5.48
CA THR A 126 4.17 9.67 -6.15
C THR A 126 3.89 8.24 -5.67
N LYS A 127 3.74 8.05 -4.36
CA LYS A 127 3.39 6.74 -3.78
C LYS A 127 2.04 6.25 -4.28
N ILE A 128 0.98 7.07 -4.26
CA ILE A 128 -0.34 6.66 -4.75
C ILE A 128 -0.34 6.37 -6.25
N ARG A 129 0.38 7.16 -7.05
CA ARG A 129 0.52 6.90 -8.48
C ARG A 129 1.15 5.53 -8.73
N ALA A 130 2.27 5.23 -8.06
CA ALA A 130 2.92 3.92 -8.16
C ALA A 130 2.00 2.76 -7.74
N VAL A 131 1.12 2.97 -6.74
CA VAL A 131 0.10 2.00 -6.34
C VAL A 131 -0.91 1.78 -7.46
N ILE A 132 -1.47 2.84 -8.02
CA ILE A 132 -2.46 2.74 -9.10
C ILE A 132 -1.84 2.09 -10.34
N ASP A 133 -0.63 2.50 -10.73
CA ASP A 133 0.10 1.90 -11.87
C ASP A 133 0.31 0.40 -11.67
N LYS A 134 0.69 -0.04 -10.47
CA LYS A 134 0.82 -1.47 -10.14
C LYS A 134 -0.51 -2.22 -10.22
N LEU A 135 -1.61 -1.60 -9.83
CA LEU A 135 -2.95 -2.18 -9.95
C LEU A 135 -3.43 -2.24 -11.40
N LEU A 136 -3.05 -1.26 -12.23
CA LEU A 136 -3.30 -1.24 -13.67
C LEU A 136 -2.53 -2.34 -14.40
N LEU A 137 -1.25 -2.57 -14.07
CA LEU A 137 -0.47 -3.69 -14.63
C LEU A 137 -1.15 -5.03 -14.34
N ARG A 138 -1.56 -5.24 -13.08
CA ARG A 138 -2.33 -6.44 -12.67
C ARG A 138 -3.70 -6.56 -13.34
N ALA A 139 -4.22 -5.49 -13.94
CA ALA A 139 -5.45 -5.53 -14.73
C ALA A 139 -5.24 -6.06 -16.14
N GLN A 140 -4.05 -5.89 -16.68
CA GLN A 140 -3.68 -6.33 -18.02
C GLN A 140 -3.24 -7.79 -18.03
N ASP A 141 -2.69 -8.29 -16.92
CA ASP A 141 -2.27 -9.68 -16.71
C ASP A 141 -3.44 -10.66 -16.49
N GLY A 142 -4.51 -10.56 -17.30
CA GLY A 142 -5.80 -11.24 -17.15
C GLY A 142 -5.83 -12.78 -17.11
N ASP A 143 -4.76 -13.47 -16.72
CA ASP A 143 -4.73 -14.90 -16.44
C ASP A 143 -3.91 -15.16 -15.17
N GLY A 144 -4.58 -15.65 -14.13
CA GLY A 144 -4.01 -15.88 -12.80
C GLY A 144 -2.67 -16.61 -12.80
N LYS A 145 -1.63 -15.91 -12.33
CA LYS A 145 -0.53 -16.52 -11.58
C LYS A 145 -0.20 -15.68 -10.35
N GLU A 146 -0.62 -16.21 -9.21
CA GLU A 146 -0.07 -15.90 -7.89
C GLU A 146 1.45 -16.15 -7.89
N LEU A 147 2.26 -15.12 -7.59
CA LEU A 147 3.54 -15.20 -6.86
C LEU A 147 4.23 -13.82 -6.77
N ALA A 148 3.91 -13.08 -5.71
CA ALA A 148 4.83 -12.17 -5.03
C ALA A 148 4.24 -11.81 -3.65
N LEU A 149 3.99 -12.84 -2.84
CA LEU A 149 3.96 -12.67 -1.40
C LEU A 149 5.38 -12.23 -0.98
N SER A 150 5.46 -11.08 -0.31
CA SER A 150 6.67 -10.47 0.29
C SER A 150 7.87 -10.25 -0.64
N MET A 151 7.93 -9.10 -1.31
CA MET A 151 9.22 -8.49 -1.65
C MET A 151 9.27 -7.11 -0.98
N SER A 152 10.14 -6.99 0.02
CA SER A 152 10.50 -5.74 0.67
C SER A 152 11.35 -4.90 -0.29
N LEU A 153 11.28 -3.57 -0.15
CA LEU A 153 12.04 -2.59 -0.95
C LEU A 153 13.57 -2.72 -0.85
N ASP A 154 14.09 -3.62 -0.01
CA ASP A 154 15.54 -3.81 0.21
C ASP A 154 16.20 -4.78 -0.80
N ASP A 155 15.44 -5.55 -1.59
CA ASP A 155 16.01 -6.56 -2.52
C ASP A 155 16.39 -6.00 -3.92
N MET A 156 16.34 -4.68 -4.12
CA MET A 156 16.59 -4.06 -5.43
C MET A 156 17.99 -3.45 -5.60
N SER A 157 18.95 -3.66 -4.70
CA SER A 157 20.30 -3.08 -4.86
C SER A 157 21.25 -3.86 -5.76
N ASP A 158 20.97 -5.12 -6.09
CA ASP A 158 21.97 -5.99 -6.74
C ASP A 158 21.50 -6.45 -8.12
N ARG A 159 21.48 -5.53 -9.08
CA ARG A 159 21.65 -5.86 -10.50
C ARG A 159 21.95 -4.60 -11.32
N GLU A 160 23.24 -4.35 -11.53
CA GLU A 160 23.84 -3.91 -12.80
C GLU A 160 25.37 -3.84 -12.63
N VAL A 161 26.10 -4.81 -13.18
CA VAL A 161 27.30 -4.55 -14.01
C VAL A 161 27.38 -5.63 -15.10
N GLU A 162 27.62 -5.13 -16.30
CA GLU A 162 27.60 -5.67 -17.65
C GLU A 162 28.49 -6.90 -17.98
N ASP A 163 27.96 -7.70 -18.92
CA ASP A 163 28.58 -8.19 -20.18
C ASP A 163 30.11 -8.12 -20.34
N VAL A 164 30.75 -9.26 -20.67
CA VAL A 164 31.53 -9.46 -21.92
C VAL A 164 31.66 -10.97 -22.17
N GLY A 165 31.16 -11.44 -23.32
CA GLY A 165 31.26 -12.84 -23.74
C GLY A 165 32.67 -13.35 -24.06
N LEU A 166 32.78 -14.65 -24.34
CA LEU A 166 33.66 -15.25 -25.38
C LEU A 166 33.43 -16.77 -25.47
N GLN A 167 32.86 -17.15 -26.62
CA GLN A 167 33.13 -18.30 -27.50
C GLN A 167 33.03 -19.76 -27.01
N GLU A 168 32.13 -20.47 -27.72
CA GLU A 168 32.17 -21.91 -27.97
C GLU A 168 33.50 -22.36 -28.61
N GLN A 169 34.01 -23.53 -28.19
CA GLN A 169 34.50 -24.55 -29.11
C GLN A 169 34.68 -25.89 -28.38
N VAL A 170 33.95 -26.90 -28.90
CA VAL A 170 34.13 -28.36 -28.92
C VAL A 170 34.98 -29.01 -27.83
#